data_AF-A0A5R9MAH4-F1
#
_entry.id   AF-A0A5R9MAH4-F1
#
_cell.length_a   1.000
_cell.length_b   1.000
_cell.length_c   1.000
_cell.angle_alpha   90.00
_cell.angle_beta   90.00
_cell.angle_gamma   90.00
#
_symmetry.space_group_name_H-M   'P 1'
#
loop_
_entity.id
_entity.type
_entity.pdbx_description
1 polymer ?
#
loop_
_entity_poly.entity_id
_entity_poly.type
_entity_poly.pdbx_seq_one_letter_code
_entity_poly.pdbx_strand_id
1 'polypeptide(L)'
;MSLGSFPTYDEAQSVVDYLADHEFEVETTQIVGSDLRMVEQITGRLNWERALLYGATSGAWFGAFVGLLLSILSTTAFWKAMVWGLSWGVLFGGIFALFQFAMTAGRRDFTSRSAVIPSRYQVLVMASHGDHARSVLSTR
;
A
#
# COMPACT_ATOMS: atom_id res chain seq x y z
N MET A 1 -4.84 29.72 13.62
CA MET A 1 -6.17 30.29 13.30
C MET A 1 -6.65 29.70 11.99
N SER A 2 -7.93 29.31 11.87
CA SER A 2 -8.47 28.71 10.64
C SER A 2 -8.98 29.79 9.69
N LEU A 3 -8.58 29.71 8.42
CA LEU A 3 -9.01 30.59 7.34
C LEU A 3 -10.25 30.07 6.61
N GLY A 4 -10.51 28.77 6.69
CA GLY A 4 -11.64 28.12 6.03
C GLY A 4 -11.54 26.60 6.08
N SER A 5 -12.66 25.94 5.78
CA SER A 5 -12.74 24.50 5.60
C SER A 5 -13.25 24.18 4.20
N PHE A 6 -12.54 23.31 3.51
CA PHE A 6 -12.74 22.94 2.12
C PHE A 6 -13.00 21.42 2.01
N PRO A 7 -13.89 20.98 1.10
CA PRO A 7 -14.17 19.57 0.87
C PRO A 7 -13.00 18.82 0.20
N THR A 8 -12.18 19.51 -0.60
CA THR A 8 -11.08 18.90 -1.37
C THR A 8 -9.73 19.52 -1.02
N TYR A 9 -8.66 18.76 -1.25
CA TYR A 9 -7.30 19.28 -1.09
C TYR A 9 -7.03 20.40 -2.10
N ASP A 10 -7.49 20.25 -3.34
CA ASP A 10 -7.28 21.24 -4.42
C ASP A 10 -7.91 22.60 -4.06
N GLU A 11 -9.10 22.62 -3.47
CA GLU A 11 -9.71 23.86 -2.99
C GLU A 11 -8.92 24.50 -1.85
N ALA A 12 -8.42 23.69 -0.89
CA ALA A 12 -7.56 24.20 0.18
C ALA A 12 -6.23 24.74 -0.38
N GLN A 13 -5.66 24.06 -1.38
CA GLN A 13 -4.44 24.48 -2.06
C GLN A 13 -4.67 25.80 -2.82
N SER A 14 -5.80 25.96 -3.51
CA SER A 14 -6.12 27.21 -4.22
C SER A 14 -6.13 28.45 -3.31
N VAL A 15 -6.44 28.28 -2.03
CA VAL A 15 -6.40 29.36 -1.03
C VAL A 15 -4.97 29.69 -0.64
N VAL A 16 -4.11 28.67 -0.51
CA VAL A 16 -2.67 28.88 -0.25
C VAL A 16 -1.99 29.51 -1.46
N ASP A 17 -2.32 29.07 -2.67
CA ASP A 17 -1.81 29.64 -3.92
C ASP A 17 -2.22 31.11 -4.05
N TYR A 18 -3.49 31.44 -3.76
CA TYR A 18 -3.95 32.84 -3.74
C TYR A 18 -3.20 33.69 -2.72
N LEU A 19 -2.87 33.15 -1.53
CA LEU A 19 -2.04 33.85 -0.55
C LEU A 19 -0.62 34.06 -1.09
N ALA A 20 -0.03 33.04 -1.72
CA ALA A 20 1.31 33.13 -2.32
C ALA A 20 1.39 34.22 -3.40
N ASP A 21 0.37 34.30 -4.27
CA ASP A 21 0.28 35.29 -5.34
C ASP A 21 0.20 36.73 -4.83
N HIS A 22 -0.22 36.92 -3.57
CA HIS A 22 -0.31 38.22 -2.89
C HIS A 22 0.87 38.48 -1.94
N GLU A 23 2.01 37.82 -2.16
CA GLU A 23 3.24 37.96 -1.38
C GLU A 23 3.06 37.65 0.12
N PHE A 24 2.05 36.84 0.47
CA PHE A 24 1.87 36.38 1.83
C PHE A 24 2.91 35.30 2.17
N GLU A 25 3.43 35.31 3.40
CA GLU A 25 4.39 34.33 3.90
C GLU A 25 3.74 32.94 4.09
N VAL A 26 3.64 32.18 3.01
CA VAL A 26 2.99 30.86 2.98
C VAL A 26 3.65 29.81 3.88
N GLU A 27 4.90 30.03 4.29
CA GLU A 27 5.60 29.18 5.27
C GLU A 27 4.86 29.13 6.62
N THR A 28 4.03 30.13 6.90
CA THR A 28 3.20 30.20 8.12
C THR A 28 1.84 29.51 7.96
N THR A 29 1.56 28.93 6.78
CA THR A 29 0.30 28.26 6.44
C THR A 29 0.42 26.74 6.54
N GLN A 30 -0.66 26.06 6.94
CA GLN A 30 -0.72 24.60 7.06
C GLN A 30 -2.08 24.10 6.53
N ILE A 31 -2.06 23.07 5.70
CA ILE A 31 -3.27 22.37 5.28
C ILE A 31 -3.46 21.15 6.18
N VAL A 32 -4.53 21.13 6.96
CA VAL A 32 -4.83 20.05 7.92
C VAL A 32 -6.08 19.30 7.47
N GLY A 33 -5.95 17.99 7.26
CA GLY A 33 -7.10 17.12 7.07
C GLY A 33 -7.87 16.94 8.38
N SER A 34 -9.16 17.25 8.38
CA SER A 34 -10.08 17.05 9.50
C SER A 34 -11.13 15.98 9.17
N ASP A 35 -11.85 15.53 10.19
CA ASP A 35 -12.88 14.49 10.07
C ASP A 35 -12.35 13.23 9.37
N LEU A 36 -11.24 12.70 9.90
CA LEU A 36 -10.60 11.51 9.38
C LEU A 36 -11.58 10.33 9.40
N ARG A 37 -11.86 9.75 8.24
CA ARG A 37 -12.63 8.53 8.10
C ARG A 37 -11.68 7.39 7.83
N MET A 38 -11.82 6.31 8.61
CA MET A 38 -11.17 5.06 8.30
C MET A 38 -12.02 4.32 7.26
N VAL A 39 -11.46 4.09 6.09
CA VAL A 39 -12.09 3.33 5.01
C VAL A 39 -11.39 2.00 4.90
N GLU A 40 -12.16 0.92 5.03
CA GLU A 40 -11.69 -0.44 4.85
C GLU A 40 -12.06 -0.89 3.43
N GLN A 41 -11.10 -0.87 2.51
CA GLN A 41 -11.36 -1.27 1.13
C GLN A 41 -11.27 -2.80 1.01
N ILE A 42 -12.42 -3.43 0.81
CA ILE A 42 -12.53 -4.87 0.55
C ILE A 42 -11.95 -5.13 -0.83
N THR A 43 -10.72 -5.63 -0.89
CA THR A 43 -9.97 -5.81 -2.15
C THR A 43 -10.34 -7.12 -2.87
N GLY A 44 -10.90 -8.08 -2.14
CA GLY A 44 -11.37 -9.35 -2.72
C GLY A 44 -11.51 -10.47 -1.69
N ARG A 45 -11.95 -11.63 -2.17
CA ARG A 45 -11.97 -12.87 -1.41
C ARG A 45 -10.58 -13.49 -1.36
N LEU A 46 -10.24 -14.00 -0.18
CA LEU A 46 -9.00 -14.70 0.05
C LEU A 46 -9.06 -16.09 -0.63
N ASN A 47 -8.58 -16.20 -1.87
CA ASN A 47 -8.61 -17.46 -2.61
C ASN A 47 -7.37 -18.31 -2.29
N TRP A 48 -7.54 -19.33 -1.45
CA TRP A 48 -6.51 -20.33 -1.14
C TRP A 48 -5.93 -21.01 -2.39
N GLU A 49 -6.75 -21.15 -3.44
CA GLU A 49 -6.34 -21.69 -4.75
C GLU A 49 -5.23 -20.86 -5.40
N ARG A 50 -5.34 -19.52 -5.34
CA ARG A 50 -4.30 -18.63 -5.89
C ARG A 50 -3.01 -18.77 -5.09
N ALA A 51 -3.11 -18.81 -3.76
CA ALA A 51 -1.94 -18.97 -2.90
C ALA A 51 -1.22 -20.31 -3.16
N LEU A 52 -1.99 -21.40 -3.30
CA LEU A 52 -1.45 -22.71 -3.65
C LEU A 52 -0.79 -22.70 -5.03
N LEU A 53 -1.42 -22.08 -6.03
CA LEU A 53 -0.88 -22.00 -7.39
C LEU A 53 0.42 -21.17 -7.45
N TYR A 54 0.45 -20.01 -6.81
CA TYR A 54 1.65 -19.18 -6.70
C TYR A 54 2.77 -19.91 -5.93
N GLY A 55 2.42 -20.59 -4.85
CA GLY A 55 3.32 -21.41 -4.06
C GLY A 55 3.95 -22.58 -4.82
N ALA A 56 3.11 -23.35 -5.51
CA ALA A 56 3.53 -24.46 -6.34
C ALA A 56 4.41 -24.00 -7.50
N THR A 57 4.11 -22.85 -8.11
CA THR A 57 4.92 -22.27 -9.18
C THR A 57 6.31 -21.84 -8.67
N SER A 58 6.35 -21.14 -7.54
CA SER A 58 7.62 -20.75 -6.89
C SER A 58 8.45 -21.97 -6.47
N GLY A 59 7.78 -22.98 -5.91
CA GLY A 59 8.38 -24.27 -5.55
C GLY A 59 8.91 -25.05 -6.75
N ALA A 60 8.20 -25.04 -7.86
CA ALA A 60 8.62 -25.69 -9.10
C ALA A 60 9.93 -25.10 -9.62
N TRP A 61 10.06 -23.76 -9.63
CA TRP A 61 11.28 -23.10 -10.05
C TRP A 61 12.47 -23.47 -9.15
N PHE A 62 12.27 -23.43 -7.83
CA PHE A 62 13.31 -23.84 -6.88
C PHE A 62 13.66 -25.33 -7.01
N GLY A 63 12.67 -26.20 -7.17
CA GLY A 63 12.86 -27.63 -7.39
C GLY A 63 13.59 -27.95 -8.68
N ALA A 64 13.30 -27.23 -9.77
CA ALA A 64 14.02 -27.33 -11.03
C ALA A 64 15.48 -26.89 -10.86
N PHE A 65 15.73 -25.80 -10.13
CA PHE A 65 17.08 -25.34 -9.82
C PHE A 65 17.87 -26.39 -9.01
N VAL A 66 17.28 -26.94 -7.94
CA VAL A 66 17.92 -27.99 -7.13
C VAL A 66 18.12 -29.27 -7.94
N GLY A 67 17.13 -29.68 -8.75
CA GLY A 67 17.23 -30.84 -9.64
C GLY A 67 18.34 -30.70 -10.68
N LEU A 68 18.50 -29.50 -11.24
CA LEU A 68 19.59 -29.17 -12.16
C LEU A 68 20.95 -29.25 -11.45
N LEU A 69 21.07 -28.67 -10.25
CA LEU A 69 22.31 -28.78 -9.45
C LEU A 69 22.65 -30.25 -9.17
N LEU A 70 21.69 -31.04 -8.67
CA LEU A 70 21.89 -32.46 -8.41
C LEU A 70 22.30 -33.22 -9.67
N SER A 71 21.75 -32.88 -10.84
CA SER A 71 22.14 -33.55 -12.09
C SER A 71 23.59 -33.27 -12.51
N ILE A 72 24.14 -32.11 -12.15
CA ILE A 72 25.52 -31.72 -12.48
C ILE A 72 26.50 -32.22 -11.40
N LEU A 73 26.07 -32.22 -10.14
CA LEU A 73 26.89 -32.58 -8.97
C LEU A 73 26.84 -34.08 -8.62
N SER A 74 25.88 -34.84 -9.16
CA SER A 74 25.68 -36.27 -8.89
C SER A 74 25.90 -37.12 -10.16
N THR A 75 26.19 -38.40 -9.97
CA THR A 75 26.16 -39.43 -11.03
C THR A 75 24.75 -39.89 -11.39
N THR A 76 23.71 -39.26 -10.83
CA THR A 76 22.31 -39.55 -11.10
C THR A 76 21.94 -39.09 -12.52
N ALA A 77 21.23 -39.95 -13.28
CA ALA A 77 20.75 -39.59 -14.61
C ALA A 77 19.93 -38.29 -14.60
N PHE A 78 20.23 -37.38 -15.52
CA PHE A 78 19.63 -36.03 -15.61
C PHE A 78 18.11 -36.03 -15.44
N TRP A 79 17.41 -36.89 -16.19
CA TRP A 79 15.95 -36.96 -16.14
C TRP A 79 15.42 -37.38 -14.75
N LYS A 80 16.10 -38.31 -14.08
CA LYS A 80 15.71 -38.76 -12.73
C LYS A 80 15.90 -37.65 -11.70
N ALA A 81 17.03 -36.94 -11.76
CA ALA A 81 17.31 -35.82 -10.87
C ALA A 81 16.32 -34.66 -11.08
N MET A 82 15.97 -34.36 -12.32
CA MET A 82 15.01 -33.31 -12.67
C MET A 82 13.59 -33.64 -12.19
N VAL A 83 13.10 -34.85 -12.46
CA VAL A 83 11.76 -35.29 -12.01
C VAL A 83 11.67 -35.24 -10.49
N TRP A 84 12.70 -35.74 -9.79
CA TRP A 84 12.74 -35.74 -8.32
C TRP A 84 12.78 -34.33 -7.74
N GLY A 85 13.65 -33.46 -8.26
CA GLY A 85 13.78 -32.07 -7.83
C GLY A 85 12.47 -31.29 -8.04
N LEU A 86 11.85 -31.46 -9.20
CA LEU A 86 10.59 -30.79 -9.53
C LEU A 86 9.43 -31.28 -8.65
N SER A 87 9.30 -32.60 -8.45
CA SER A 87 8.24 -33.16 -7.61
C SER A 87 8.32 -32.66 -6.17
N TRP A 88 9.52 -32.67 -5.59
CA TRP A 88 9.71 -32.19 -4.21
C TRP A 88 9.62 -30.68 -4.12
N GLY A 89 10.08 -29.94 -5.13
CA GLY A 89 9.93 -28.48 -5.18
C GLY A 89 8.47 -28.05 -5.20
N VAL A 90 7.65 -28.67 -6.05
CA VAL A 90 6.19 -28.39 -6.10
C VAL A 90 5.51 -28.77 -4.78
N LEU A 91 5.83 -29.96 -4.23
CA LEU A 91 5.26 -30.43 -2.96
C LEU A 91 5.60 -29.48 -1.80
N PHE A 92 6.89 -29.22 -1.56
CA PHE A 92 7.32 -28.35 -0.46
C PHE A 92 6.92 -26.90 -0.68
N GLY A 93 7.02 -26.37 -1.90
CA GLY A 93 6.61 -25.00 -2.20
C GLY A 93 5.11 -24.78 -2.04
N GLY A 94 4.29 -25.76 -2.44
CA GLY A 94 2.85 -25.74 -2.20
C GLY A 94 2.51 -25.76 -0.70
N ILE A 95 3.11 -26.69 0.06
CA ILE A 95 2.90 -26.79 1.51
C ILE A 95 3.35 -25.51 2.23
N PHE A 96 4.53 -24.99 1.88
CA PHE A 96 5.08 -23.78 2.51
C PHE A 96 4.24 -22.54 2.20
N ALA A 97 3.74 -22.41 0.97
CA ALA A 97 2.84 -21.31 0.61
C ALA A 97 1.48 -21.41 1.31
N LEU A 98 0.92 -22.62 1.47
CA LEU A 98 -0.28 -22.82 2.28
C LEU A 98 -0.03 -22.48 3.75
N PHE A 99 1.16 -22.80 4.28
CA PHE A 99 1.54 -22.46 5.63
C PHE A 99 1.67 -20.93 5.83
N GLN A 100 2.36 -20.23 4.92
CA GLN A 100 2.43 -18.76 4.95
C GLN A 100 1.06 -18.11 4.76
N PHE A 101 0.26 -18.67 3.87
CA PHE A 101 -1.12 -18.27 3.68
C PHE A 101 -1.89 -18.43 4.98
N ALA A 102 -1.86 -19.59 5.64
CA ALA A 102 -2.55 -19.82 6.90
C ALA A 102 -2.08 -18.89 8.04
N MET A 103 -0.79 -18.55 8.08
CA MET A 103 -0.25 -17.57 9.04
C MET A 103 -0.76 -16.14 8.78
N THR A 104 -0.98 -15.78 7.52
CA THR A 104 -1.40 -14.44 7.10
C THR A 104 -2.93 -14.32 6.97
N ALA A 105 -3.62 -15.43 6.73
CA ALA A 105 -5.07 -15.57 6.52
C ALA A 105 -5.88 -15.49 7.82
N GLY A 106 -5.41 -14.73 8.82
CA GLY A 106 -6.05 -14.63 10.12
C GLY A 106 -7.56 -14.30 10.04
N ARG A 107 -8.40 -15.26 10.43
CA ARG A 107 -9.83 -15.22 10.85
C ARG A 107 -10.81 -14.21 10.21
N ARG A 108 -10.53 -13.63 9.05
CA ARG A 108 -11.46 -12.75 8.32
C ARG A 108 -11.38 -13.03 6.84
N ASP A 109 -12.52 -13.37 6.23
CA ASP A 109 -12.65 -13.83 4.84
C ASP A 109 -12.42 -12.71 3.78
N PHE A 110 -11.70 -11.65 4.14
CA PHE A 110 -11.48 -10.47 3.30
C PHE A 110 -10.05 -9.96 3.44
N THR A 111 -9.39 -9.71 2.30
CA THR A 111 -8.18 -8.89 2.29
C THR A 111 -8.61 -7.43 2.38
N SER A 112 -8.41 -6.82 3.54
CA SER A 112 -8.65 -5.40 3.71
C SER A 112 -7.36 -4.60 3.67
N ARG A 113 -7.42 -3.45 2.99
CA ARG A 113 -6.46 -2.38 3.18
C ARG A 113 -7.17 -1.28 3.96
N SER A 114 -6.68 -1.00 5.16
CA SER A 114 -7.15 0.11 5.97
C SER A 114 -6.46 1.39 5.53
N ALA A 115 -7.23 2.37 5.09
CA ALA A 115 -6.73 3.72 4.78
C ALA A 115 -7.47 4.74 5.66
N VAL A 116 -6.74 5.74 6.13
CA VAL A 116 -7.32 6.89 6.83
C VAL A 116 -7.37 8.05 5.84
N ILE A 117 -8.57 8.49 5.50
CA ILE A 117 -8.81 9.52 4.48
C ILE A 117 -9.52 10.71 5.16
N PRO A 118 -9.00 11.95 5.03
CA PRO A 118 -9.70 13.15 5.51
C PRO A 118 -11.01 13.38 4.76
N SER A 119 -12.07 13.78 5.47
CA SER A 119 -13.32 14.17 4.81
C SER A 119 -13.34 15.65 4.42
N ARG A 120 -12.52 16.45 5.08
CA ARG A 120 -12.40 17.90 4.90
C ARG A 120 -10.96 18.32 5.11
N TYR A 121 -10.60 19.44 4.51
CA TYR A 121 -9.30 20.08 4.65
C TYR A 121 -9.52 21.47 5.25
N GLN A 122 -8.64 21.91 6.14
CA GLN A 122 -8.66 23.24 6.72
C GLN A 122 -7.34 23.93 6.44
N VAL A 123 -7.40 25.19 6.04
CA VAL A 123 -6.22 26.03 5.90
C VAL A 123 -6.03 26.79 7.21
N LEU A 124 -4.94 26.51 7.90
CA LEU A 124 -4.57 27.14 9.15
C LEU A 124 -3.38 28.06 8.93
N VAL A 125 -3.37 29.18 9.65
CA VAL A 125 -2.24 30.12 9.69
C VAL A 125 -1.83 30.37 11.12
N MET A 126 -0.56 30.67 11.35
CA MET A 126 -0.09 31.13 12.66
C MET A 126 -0.92 32.31 13.16
N ALA A 127 -1.23 32.34 14.46
CA ALA A 127 -2.12 33.36 15.02
C ALA A 127 -1.61 34.79 14.79
N SER A 128 -0.28 34.99 14.76
CA SER A 128 0.36 36.28 14.48
C SER A 128 0.08 36.83 13.08
N HIS A 129 -0.19 35.96 12.09
CA HIS A 129 -0.42 36.34 10.70
C HIS A 129 -1.89 36.20 10.26
N GLY A 130 -2.78 35.86 11.20
CA GLY A 130 -4.18 35.55 10.92
C GLY A 130 -4.99 36.73 10.37
N ASP A 131 -4.79 37.93 10.92
CA ASP A 131 -5.50 39.13 10.48
C ASP A 131 -5.04 39.59 9.09
N HIS A 132 -3.73 39.51 8.83
CA HIS A 132 -3.15 39.81 7.52
C HIS A 132 -3.64 38.82 6.44
N ALA A 133 -3.67 37.53 6.76
CA ALA A 133 -4.20 36.52 5.84
C ALA A 133 -5.68 36.76 5.50
N ARG A 134 -6.49 37.17 6.49
CA ARG A 134 -7.90 37.52 6.26
C ARG A 134 -8.06 38.77 5.40
N SER A 135 -7.23 39.81 5.59
CA SER A 135 -7.30 41.00 4.74
C SER A 135 -6.98 40.67 3.28
N VAL A 136 -5.96 39.82 3.03
CA VAL A 136 -5.63 39.37 1.67
C VAL A 136 -6.80 38.60 1.06
N LEU A 137 -7.41 37.67 1.81
CA LEU A 137 -8.57 36.90 1.34
C LEU A 137 -9.85 37.72 1.16
N SER A 138 -9.99 38.87 1.84
CA SER A 138 -11.15 39.76 1.64
C SER A 138 -11.13 40.52 0.31
N THR A 139 -9.98 40.49 -0.39
CA THR A 139 -9.81 41.08 -1.72
C THR A 139 -10.27 40.13 -2.85
N ARG A 140 -10.64 38.90 -2.49
CA ARG A 140 -11.11 37.84 -3.39
C ARG A 140 -12.56 38.04 -3.83
#